data_AF-A0A2N3E7Y5-F1
#
_entry.id   AF-A0A2N3E7Y5-F1
#
_cell.length_a   1.000
_cell.length_b   1.000
_cell.length_c   1.000
_cell.angle_alpha   90.00
_cell.angle_beta   90.00
_cell.angle_gamma   90.00
#
_symmetry.space_group_name_H-M   'P 1'
#
loop_
_entity.id
_entity.type
_entity.pdbx_description
1 polymer ?
#
loop_
_entity_poly.entity_id
_entity_poly.type
_entity_poly.pdbx_seq_one_letter_code
_entity_poly.pdbx_strand_id
1 'polypeptide(L)'
;ALGAGSWELENPALRALRDKIRKGKKTLKEVYGSPCRGIVTGLNEAFVIDTPTKERLCAEDPRSPELLKPFLEGKDLKRWRAEPRGLWLIYIPKNRIDIDDYPAIREWLLPFKDRLEKRATKQEWFELQQAQEAYAPHFAAPKISYPHFNDMRNFSFEPLGAFSNDKSYLIPSNDKTLLGLLNSRVLWFMLSSMSPPVRGGFHELRVQYVEKLPIPALGDSTQAYLAASSEQASNAARERLAFQTALTRRIPDLCPPDRAPKLTTRLQEWWTLPDFAAFRAEVKKVFKTDIPLAERTAWEEWINRDRAEIARLTAEITQCEAEIDRIVYELFDLTPDEIALLESAVQA
;
A
#
# COMPACT_ATOMS: atom_id res chain seq x y z
N ALA A 1 -36.57 21.32 -28.23
CA ALA A 1 -36.73 20.71 -26.90
C ALA A 1 -35.34 20.36 -26.37
N LEU A 2 -34.90 21.02 -25.31
CA LEU A 2 -33.61 20.78 -24.65
C LEU A 2 -33.81 19.69 -23.60
N GLY A 3 -33.17 18.54 -23.78
CA GLY A 3 -33.22 17.42 -22.84
C GLY A 3 -32.16 17.56 -21.75
N ALA A 4 -32.58 17.39 -20.50
CA ALA A 4 -31.74 17.41 -19.31
C ALA A 4 -30.83 16.17 -19.25
N GLY A 5 -29.52 16.38 -19.39
CA GLY A 5 -28.48 15.38 -19.17
C GLY A 5 -27.16 16.10 -18.93
N SER A 6 -26.45 15.70 -17.87
CA SER A 6 -25.13 16.22 -17.52
C SER A 6 -24.19 16.12 -18.72
N TRP A 7 -23.64 17.26 -19.16
CA TRP A 7 -22.71 17.34 -20.28
C TRP A 7 -21.33 16.81 -19.86
N GLU A 8 -21.13 15.50 -19.97
CA GLU A 8 -19.80 14.92 -20.16
C GLU A 8 -19.82 14.07 -21.44
N LEU A 9 -19.34 14.67 -22.53
CA LEU A 9 -19.09 14.00 -23.80
C LEU A 9 -17.80 13.17 -23.66
N GLU A 10 -17.91 12.05 -22.95
CA GLU A 10 -16.92 10.98 -23.01
C GLU A 10 -16.74 10.54 -24.47
N ASN A 11 -15.49 10.40 -24.92
CA ASN A 11 -15.17 9.93 -26.26
C ASN A 11 -15.93 8.62 -26.55
N PRO A 12 -16.75 8.54 -27.61
CA PRO A 12 -17.53 7.34 -27.94
C PRO A 12 -16.71 6.07 -28.05
N ALA A 13 -15.46 6.16 -28.53
CA ALA A 13 -14.55 5.02 -28.61
C ALA A 13 -14.13 4.52 -27.22
N LEU A 14 -13.86 5.42 -26.27
CA LEU A 14 -13.55 5.04 -24.88
C LEU A 14 -14.76 4.40 -24.20
N ARG A 15 -15.96 4.93 -24.42
CA ARG A 15 -17.20 4.33 -23.92
C ARG A 15 -17.41 2.93 -24.47
N ALA A 16 -17.32 2.76 -25.80
CA ALA A 16 -17.48 1.47 -26.45
C ALA A 16 -16.45 0.44 -25.94
N LEU A 17 -15.21 0.87 -25.71
CA LEU A 17 -14.18 0.02 -25.11
C LEU A 17 -14.52 -0.39 -23.67
N ARG A 18 -14.98 0.54 -22.83
CA ARG A 18 -15.42 0.22 -21.46
C ARG A 18 -16.62 -0.73 -21.44
N ASP A 19 -17.56 -0.56 -22.37
CA ASP A 19 -18.71 -1.45 -22.52
C ASP A 19 -18.27 -2.85 -22.95
N LYS A 20 -17.34 -2.96 -23.91
CA LYS A 20 -16.73 -4.24 -24.31
C LYS A 20 -16.07 -4.95 -23.13
N ILE A 21 -15.26 -4.23 -22.34
CA ILE A 21 -14.56 -4.78 -21.17
C ILE A 21 -15.55 -5.29 -20.10
N ARG A 22 -16.70 -4.64 -19.92
CA ARG A 22 -17.74 -5.06 -18.95
C ARG A 22 -18.62 -6.21 -19.45
N LYS A 23 -18.93 -6.24 -20.74
CA LYS A 23 -20.01 -7.06 -21.30
C LYS A 23 -19.82 -8.55 -20.98
N GLY A 24 -20.81 -9.14 -20.31
CA GLY A 24 -20.84 -10.58 -20.00
C GLY A 24 -19.84 -11.04 -18.94
N LYS A 25 -19.13 -10.13 -18.27
CA LYS A 25 -18.19 -10.47 -17.19
C LYS A 25 -18.86 -10.37 -15.82
N LYS A 26 -18.48 -11.27 -14.90
CA LYS A 26 -18.86 -11.15 -13.49
C LYS A 26 -18.10 -10.00 -12.85
N THR A 27 -18.68 -9.38 -11.84
CA THR A 27 -18.04 -8.36 -11.03
C THR A 27 -17.12 -8.98 -9.98
N LEU A 28 -16.16 -8.20 -9.48
CA LEU A 28 -15.29 -8.61 -8.37
C LEU A 28 -16.11 -9.06 -7.17
N LYS A 29 -17.22 -8.38 -6.87
CA LYS A 29 -18.14 -8.79 -5.80
C LYS A 29 -18.70 -10.20 -5.98
N GLU A 30 -19.09 -10.56 -7.19
CA GLU A 30 -19.68 -11.87 -7.48
C GLU A 30 -18.65 -13.01 -7.42
N VAL A 31 -17.37 -12.72 -7.64
CA VAL A 31 -16.30 -13.73 -7.65
C VAL A 31 -15.55 -13.81 -6.30
N TYR A 32 -15.25 -12.66 -5.68
CA TYR A 32 -14.39 -12.54 -4.50
C TYR A 32 -15.07 -11.88 -3.28
N GLY A 33 -16.30 -11.38 -3.43
CA GLY A 33 -16.97 -10.58 -2.41
C GLY A 33 -16.56 -9.10 -2.43
N SER A 34 -17.21 -8.30 -1.60
CA SER A 34 -16.92 -6.87 -1.50
C SER A 34 -15.63 -6.62 -0.72
N PRO A 35 -14.79 -5.65 -1.13
CA PRO A 35 -13.69 -5.17 -0.31
C PRO A 35 -14.15 -4.70 1.08
N CYS A 36 -13.31 -4.88 2.09
CA CYS A 36 -13.53 -4.42 3.45
C CYS A 36 -12.78 -3.10 3.71
N ARG A 37 -13.40 -2.21 4.49
CA ARG A 37 -12.80 -0.93 4.90
C ARG A 37 -11.93 -1.11 6.14
N GLY A 38 -10.83 -0.36 6.22
CA GLY A 38 -9.97 -0.28 7.39
C GLY A 38 -10.65 0.27 8.66
N ILE A 39 -9.92 0.20 9.78
CA ILE A 39 -10.37 0.59 11.11
C ILE A 39 -10.40 2.11 11.27
N VAL A 40 -11.44 2.60 11.96
CA VAL A 40 -11.46 3.98 12.48
C VAL A 40 -11.11 3.94 13.97
N THR A 41 -9.95 4.47 14.33
CA THR A 41 -9.51 4.53 15.73
C THR A 41 -10.29 5.60 16.51
N GLY A 42 -10.62 6.72 15.86
CA GLY A 42 -11.20 7.91 16.47
C GLY A 42 -10.17 8.82 17.15
N LEU A 43 -8.94 8.34 17.34
CA LEU A 43 -7.80 9.11 17.84
C LEU A 43 -6.48 8.35 17.58
N ASN A 44 -5.85 8.56 16.42
CA ASN A 44 -4.65 7.78 16.04
C ASN A 44 -3.52 7.88 17.07
N GLU A 45 -3.29 9.06 17.67
CA GLU A 45 -2.22 9.27 18.67
C GLU A 45 -2.34 8.34 19.89
N ALA A 46 -3.56 7.91 20.24
CA ALA A 46 -3.78 7.03 21.37
C ALA A 46 -3.61 5.54 20.98
N PHE A 47 -4.10 5.15 19.80
CA PHE A 47 -4.22 3.74 19.41
C PHE A 47 -3.14 3.24 18.45
N VAL A 48 -2.42 4.13 17.77
CA VAL A 48 -1.36 3.77 16.83
C VAL A 48 -0.02 4.15 17.44
N ILE A 49 0.74 3.13 17.84
CA ILE A 49 2.01 3.28 18.56
C ILE A 49 3.18 2.78 17.72
N ASP A 50 4.38 3.25 18.03
CA ASP A 50 5.61 2.75 17.43
C ASP A 50 6.12 1.49 18.13
N THR A 51 7.14 0.87 17.54
CA THR A 51 7.75 -0.37 18.07
C THR A 51 8.38 -0.17 19.46
N PRO A 52 9.14 0.92 19.75
CA PRO A 52 9.64 1.18 21.11
C PRO A 52 8.53 1.27 22.16
N THR A 53 7.42 1.96 21.86
CA THR A 53 6.27 2.04 22.77
C THR A 53 5.62 0.67 22.95
N LYS A 54 5.43 -0.09 21.86
CA LYS A 54 4.94 -1.47 21.92
C LYS A 54 5.80 -2.35 22.82
N GLU A 55 7.12 -2.27 22.69
CA GLU A 55 8.06 -3.07 23.49
C GLU A 55 8.00 -2.71 24.97
N ARG A 56 7.94 -1.42 25.30
CA ARG A 56 7.76 -0.94 26.68
C ARG A 56 6.47 -1.49 27.30
N LEU A 57 5.33 -1.39 26.60
CA LEU A 57 4.05 -1.90 27.10
C LEU A 57 4.08 -3.41 27.34
N CYS A 58 4.72 -4.17 26.44
CA CYS A 58 4.89 -5.61 26.61
C CYS A 58 5.78 -5.99 27.79
N ALA A 59 6.77 -5.14 28.13
CA ALA A 59 7.65 -5.36 29.27
C ALA A 59 6.96 -5.02 30.61
N GLU A 60 6.08 -4.01 30.62
CA GLU A 60 5.30 -3.60 31.78
C GLU A 60 4.15 -4.57 32.09
N ASP A 61 3.52 -5.14 31.07
CA ASP A 61 2.38 -6.06 31.22
C ASP A 61 2.42 -7.18 30.15
N PRO A 62 2.65 -8.45 30.55
CA PRO A 62 2.69 -9.61 29.66
C PRO A 62 1.41 -9.88 28.87
N ARG A 63 0.25 -9.33 29.26
CA ARG A 63 -1.02 -9.47 28.51
C ARG A 63 -1.14 -8.44 27.39
N SER A 64 -0.40 -7.34 27.43
CA SER A 64 -0.41 -6.30 26.38
C SER A 64 -0.32 -6.84 24.93
N PRO A 65 0.53 -7.83 24.61
CA PRO A 65 0.62 -8.39 23.26
C PRO A 65 -0.71 -8.90 22.67
N GLU A 66 -1.67 -9.33 23.50
CA GLU A 66 -2.97 -9.84 23.04
C GLU A 66 -3.76 -8.77 22.26
N LEU A 67 -3.63 -7.51 22.67
CA LEU A 67 -4.30 -6.34 22.09
C LEU A 67 -3.48 -5.66 20.99
N LEU A 68 -2.22 -6.06 20.75
CA LEU A 68 -1.34 -5.37 19.81
C LEU A 68 -1.32 -6.09 18.46
N LYS A 69 -1.68 -5.35 17.40
CA LYS A 69 -1.70 -5.87 16.02
C LYS A 69 -0.77 -5.05 15.13
N PRO A 70 0.00 -5.67 14.20
CA PRO A 70 0.76 -4.91 13.20
C PRO A 70 -0.18 -3.98 12.42
N PHE A 71 0.26 -2.76 12.13
CA PHE A 71 -0.59 -1.73 11.54
C PHE A 71 0.03 -1.07 10.31
N LEU A 72 -0.80 -0.85 9.29
CA LEU A 72 -0.47 -0.16 8.05
C LEU A 72 -1.39 1.05 7.82
N GLU A 73 -0.82 2.14 7.35
CA GLU A 73 -1.58 3.27 6.83
C GLU A 73 -1.63 3.21 5.30
N GLY A 74 -2.59 3.90 4.67
CA GLY A 74 -2.71 3.91 3.20
C GLY A 74 -1.41 4.25 2.45
N LYS A 75 -0.55 5.12 3.01
CA LYS A 75 0.75 5.48 2.39
C LYS A 75 1.78 4.35 2.42
N ASP A 76 1.61 3.36 3.29
CA ASP A 76 2.48 2.19 3.43
C ASP A 76 2.14 1.14 2.36
N LEU A 77 1.01 1.27 1.67
CA LEU A 77 0.59 0.34 0.62
C LEU A 77 1.05 0.87 -0.74
N LYS A 78 1.98 0.16 -1.38
CA LYS A 78 2.54 0.48 -2.69
C LYS A 78 2.18 -0.60 -3.69
N ARG A 79 2.28 -0.30 -4.99
CA ARG A 79 2.15 -1.32 -6.02
C ARG A 79 3.05 -2.54 -5.71
N TRP A 80 2.43 -3.71 -5.68
CA TRP A 80 3.00 -5.04 -5.38
C TRP A 80 3.47 -5.32 -3.95
N ARG A 81 3.56 -4.33 -3.05
CA ARG A 81 4.14 -4.52 -1.70
C ARG A 81 3.58 -3.57 -0.64
N ALA A 82 3.72 -3.96 0.62
CA ALA A 82 3.58 -3.04 1.76
C ALA A 82 4.96 -2.59 2.28
N GLU A 83 5.03 -1.39 2.86
CA GLU A 83 6.21 -0.76 3.44
C GLU A 83 5.98 -0.44 4.92
N PRO A 84 5.97 -1.46 5.80
CA PRO A 84 5.67 -1.25 7.21
C PRO A 84 6.71 -0.34 7.87
N ARG A 85 6.25 0.61 8.69
CA ARG A 85 7.08 1.55 9.46
C ARG A 85 7.23 1.18 10.94
N GLY A 86 6.94 -0.07 11.29
CA GLY A 86 6.96 -0.53 12.68
C GLY A 86 5.84 0.08 13.54
N LEU A 87 4.66 0.26 12.93
CA LEU A 87 3.46 0.74 13.61
C LEU A 87 2.63 -0.44 14.14
N TRP A 88 1.99 -0.20 15.28
CA TRP A 88 1.15 -1.17 15.98
C TRP A 88 -0.17 -0.51 16.37
N LEU A 89 -1.25 -1.26 16.25
CA LEU A 89 -2.57 -0.88 16.69
C LEU A 89 -2.84 -1.51 18.06
N ILE A 90 -3.30 -0.70 19.01
CA ILE A 90 -3.99 -1.16 20.22
C ILE A 90 -5.43 -1.48 19.79
N TYR A 91 -5.72 -2.76 19.60
CA TYR A 91 -6.97 -3.27 19.06
C TYR A 91 -7.95 -3.63 20.18
N ILE A 92 -8.89 -2.72 20.46
CA ILE A 92 -9.91 -2.89 21.48
C ILE A 92 -11.29 -2.71 20.84
N PRO A 93 -11.98 -3.80 20.45
CA PRO A 93 -13.35 -3.75 19.98
C PRO A 93 -14.33 -3.38 21.08
N LYS A 94 -15.46 -2.83 20.67
CA LYS A 94 -16.54 -2.44 21.57
C LYS A 94 -17.11 -3.64 22.33
N ASN A 95 -17.26 -3.51 23.65
CA ASN A 95 -17.81 -4.49 24.59
C ASN A 95 -17.09 -5.85 24.59
N ARG A 96 -15.78 -5.89 24.34
CA ARG A 96 -15.00 -7.14 24.31
C ARG A 96 -13.96 -7.29 25.41
N ILE A 97 -13.47 -6.17 25.93
CA ILE A 97 -12.31 -6.13 26.82
C ILE A 97 -12.70 -5.38 28.09
N ASP A 98 -12.35 -5.94 29.24
CA ASP A 98 -12.24 -5.16 30.47
C ASP A 98 -10.85 -4.50 30.47
N ILE A 99 -10.79 -3.17 30.56
CA ILE A 99 -9.52 -2.45 30.46
C ILE A 99 -8.64 -2.64 31.71
N ASP A 100 -9.24 -2.99 32.85
CA ASP A 100 -8.51 -3.19 34.10
C ASP A 100 -7.70 -4.50 34.09
N ASP A 101 -8.01 -5.42 33.16
CA ASP A 101 -7.20 -6.61 32.86
C ASP A 101 -5.87 -6.30 32.14
N TYR A 102 -5.72 -5.07 31.63
CA TYR A 102 -4.57 -4.62 30.83
C TYR A 102 -4.00 -3.28 31.36
N PRO A 103 -3.45 -3.25 32.58
CA PRO A 103 -3.04 -2.02 33.26
C PRO A 103 -2.04 -1.17 32.45
N ALA A 104 -1.06 -1.75 31.76
CA ALA A 104 -0.11 -0.95 30.99
C ALA A 104 -0.78 -0.23 29.80
N ILE A 105 -1.71 -0.90 29.13
CA ILE A 105 -2.50 -0.31 28.04
C ILE A 105 -3.43 0.78 28.58
N ARG A 106 -4.09 0.53 29.72
CA ARG A 106 -4.93 1.51 30.41
C ARG A 106 -4.17 2.79 30.74
N GLU A 107 -3.01 2.66 31.39
CA GLU A 107 -2.17 3.80 31.77
C GLU A 107 -1.63 4.55 30.55
N TRP A 108 -1.32 3.85 29.45
CA TRP A 108 -0.98 4.49 28.19
C TRP A 108 -2.13 5.33 27.60
N LEU A 109 -3.36 4.82 27.64
CA LEU A 109 -4.53 5.51 27.09
C LEU A 109 -5.03 6.64 27.99
N LEU A 110 -4.76 6.59 29.30
CA LEU A 110 -5.31 7.51 30.30
C LEU A 110 -5.06 8.99 29.99
N PRO A 111 -3.86 9.44 29.53
CA PRO A 111 -3.62 10.83 29.13
C PRO A 111 -4.51 11.32 27.99
N PHE A 112 -5.11 10.41 27.22
CA PHE A 112 -5.98 10.72 26.09
C PHE A 112 -7.48 10.70 26.45
N LYS A 113 -7.84 10.27 27.66
CA LYS A 113 -9.23 10.00 28.08
C LYS A 113 -10.20 11.15 27.76
N ASP A 114 -9.87 12.38 28.15
CA ASP A 114 -10.72 13.55 27.91
C ASP A 114 -11.06 13.78 26.43
N ARG A 115 -10.11 13.46 25.52
CA ARG A 115 -10.32 13.55 24.07
C ARG A 115 -11.12 12.36 23.55
N LEU A 116 -10.86 11.18 24.11
CA LEU A 116 -11.52 9.93 23.74
C LEU A 116 -13.00 9.92 24.11
N GLU A 117 -13.38 10.52 25.24
CA GLU A 117 -14.78 10.66 25.70
C GLU A 117 -15.58 11.64 24.84
N LYS A 118 -14.92 12.58 24.14
CA LYS A 118 -15.56 13.58 23.27
C LYS A 118 -15.79 13.09 21.84
N ARG A 119 -15.57 11.79 21.56
CA ARG A 119 -15.74 11.22 20.21
C ARG A 119 -17.23 11.15 19.82
N ALA A 120 -17.48 11.15 18.52
CA ALA A 120 -18.83 11.26 17.96
C ALA A 120 -19.73 10.03 18.20
N THR A 121 -19.13 8.87 18.48
CA THR A 121 -19.84 7.60 18.66
C THR A 121 -19.92 7.22 20.14
N LYS A 122 -20.88 6.36 20.50
CA LYS A 122 -21.04 5.83 21.86
C LYS A 122 -20.25 4.53 22.02
N GLN A 123 -19.18 4.56 22.80
CA GLN A 123 -18.33 3.42 23.21
C GLN A 123 -17.60 3.80 24.50
N GLU A 124 -16.98 2.84 25.18
CA GLU A 124 -16.10 3.17 26.29
C GLU A 124 -14.88 3.97 25.80
N TRP A 125 -14.35 4.84 26.65
CA TRP A 125 -13.30 5.78 26.24
C TRP A 125 -12.04 5.06 25.72
N PHE A 126 -11.73 3.87 26.22
CA PHE A 126 -10.59 3.05 25.81
C PHE A 126 -10.86 2.18 24.57
N GLU A 127 -12.09 2.15 24.02
CA GLU A 127 -12.44 1.33 22.86
C GLU A 127 -12.18 2.07 21.54
N LEU A 128 -11.94 1.31 20.47
CA LEU A 128 -11.86 1.86 19.11
C LEU A 128 -13.23 2.38 18.65
N GLN A 129 -13.22 3.48 17.91
CA GLN A 129 -14.46 4.08 17.38
C GLN A 129 -15.21 3.16 16.39
N GLN A 130 -14.49 2.52 15.45
CA GLN A 130 -15.03 1.47 14.58
C GLN A 130 -13.96 0.39 14.36
N ALA A 131 -13.92 -0.59 15.25
CA ALA A 131 -12.96 -1.70 15.21
C ALA A 131 -13.14 -2.66 14.02
N GLN A 132 -14.26 -2.55 13.28
CA GLN A 132 -14.61 -3.46 12.18
C GLN A 132 -14.48 -4.93 12.59
N GLU A 133 -15.05 -5.31 13.73
CA GLU A 133 -14.84 -6.63 14.37
C GLU A 133 -15.16 -7.79 13.42
N ALA A 134 -16.23 -7.67 12.61
CA ALA A 134 -16.58 -8.68 11.61
C ALA A 134 -15.49 -8.89 10.53
N TYR A 135 -14.61 -7.90 10.31
CA TYR A 135 -13.51 -7.97 9.35
C TYR A 135 -12.19 -8.39 10.00
N ALA A 136 -12.11 -8.50 11.34
CA ALA A 136 -10.87 -8.86 12.05
C ALA A 136 -10.22 -10.15 11.52
N PRO A 137 -10.96 -11.25 11.23
CA PRO A 137 -10.37 -12.44 10.63
C PRO A 137 -9.76 -12.17 9.24
N HIS A 138 -10.37 -11.27 8.46
CA HIS A 138 -9.87 -10.90 7.13
C HIS A 138 -8.60 -10.05 7.22
N PHE A 139 -8.44 -9.20 8.24
CA PHE A 139 -7.18 -8.49 8.48
C PHE A 139 -6.06 -9.46 8.87
N ALA A 140 -6.33 -10.48 9.68
CA ALA A 140 -5.31 -11.44 10.10
C ALA A 140 -4.89 -12.44 9.01
N ALA A 141 -5.77 -12.68 8.02
CA ALA A 141 -5.48 -13.57 6.90
C ALA A 141 -4.64 -12.88 5.80
N PRO A 142 -3.96 -13.66 4.93
CA PRO A 142 -3.38 -13.14 3.71
C PRO A 142 -4.43 -12.45 2.84
N LYS A 143 -4.09 -11.28 2.32
CA LYS A 143 -5.05 -10.39 1.65
C LYS A 143 -4.40 -9.52 0.60
N ILE A 144 -5.23 -8.95 -0.28
CA ILE A 144 -4.83 -7.86 -1.17
C ILE A 144 -5.30 -6.55 -0.56
N SER A 145 -4.42 -5.57 -0.40
CA SER A 145 -4.72 -4.27 0.20
C SER A 145 -4.44 -3.15 -0.77
N TYR A 146 -5.22 -2.06 -0.67
CA TYR A 146 -5.02 -0.87 -1.49
C TYR A 146 -5.33 0.42 -0.71
N PRO A 147 -4.63 1.53 -1.00
CA PRO A 147 -4.93 2.84 -0.44
C PRO A 147 -6.33 3.32 -0.84
N HIS A 148 -6.90 4.26 -0.10
CA HIS A 148 -8.11 4.97 -0.52
C HIS A 148 -7.83 5.91 -1.71
N PHE A 149 -6.72 6.64 -1.69
CA PHE A 149 -6.35 7.59 -2.75
C PHE A 149 -5.24 7.02 -3.62
N ASN A 150 -5.47 6.94 -4.92
CA ASN A 150 -4.53 6.34 -5.87
C ASN A 150 -4.42 7.16 -7.15
N ASP A 151 -3.21 7.53 -7.51
CA ASP A 151 -2.81 8.07 -8.82
C ASP A 151 -2.36 6.97 -9.79
N MET A 152 -2.14 5.76 -9.27
CA MET A 152 -1.71 4.61 -10.04
C MET A 152 -2.21 3.30 -9.39
N ARG A 153 -1.89 2.18 -10.03
CA ARG A 153 -2.25 0.82 -9.63
C ARG A 153 -1.53 0.38 -8.35
N ASN A 154 -1.93 0.86 -7.16
CA ASN A 154 -1.26 0.50 -5.91
C ASN A 154 -1.93 -0.66 -5.15
N PHE A 155 -2.17 -1.79 -5.83
CA PHE A 155 -2.62 -3.01 -5.15
C PHE A 155 -1.41 -3.79 -4.65
N SER A 156 -1.46 -4.16 -3.38
CA SER A 156 -0.38 -4.82 -2.65
C SER A 156 -0.86 -6.15 -2.08
N PHE A 157 0.01 -7.16 -2.08
CA PHE A 157 -0.25 -8.37 -1.31
C PHE A 157 0.33 -8.25 0.09
N GLU A 158 -0.48 -8.55 1.10
CA GLU A 158 -0.12 -8.53 2.50
C GLU A 158 -0.23 -9.96 3.07
N PRO A 159 0.92 -10.66 3.29
CA PRO A 159 0.92 -12.05 3.75
C PRO A 159 0.83 -12.24 5.27
N LEU A 160 1.15 -11.22 6.08
CA LEU A 160 1.51 -11.37 7.49
C LEU A 160 0.41 -10.94 8.48
N GLY A 161 -0.76 -10.55 7.98
CA GLY A 161 -1.93 -10.31 8.83
C GLY A 161 -1.95 -8.93 9.50
N ALA A 162 -1.51 -7.89 8.80
CA ALA A 162 -1.54 -6.53 9.32
C ALA A 162 -2.94 -5.89 9.24
N PHE A 163 -3.33 -5.17 10.30
CA PHE A 163 -4.50 -4.30 10.31
C PHE A 163 -4.18 -2.98 9.61
N SER A 164 -5.21 -2.23 9.23
CA SER A 164 -4.99 -0.95 8.56
C SER A 164 -6.06 0.10 8.85
N ASN A 165 -5.71 1.36 8.62
CA ASN A 165 -6.60 2.48 8.88
C ASN A 165 -7.69 2.64 7.80
N ASP A 166 -8.67 3.47 8.09
CA ASP A 166 -9.81 3.81 7.23
C ASP A 166 -9.46 4.56 5.92
N LYS A 167 -8.17 4.83 5.70
CA LYS A 167 -7.60 5.33 4.43
C LYS A 167 -7.00 4.21 3.58
N SER A 168 -7.40 2.98 3.87
CA SER A 168 -7.09 1.79 3.10
C SER A 168 -8.26 0.80 3.14
N TYR A 169 -8.22 -0.12 2.19
CA TYR A 169 -9.19 -1.19 2.03
C TYR A 169 -8.45 -2.50 1.79
N LEU A 170 -9.13 -3.61 2.00
CA LEU A 170 -8.64 -4.95 1.70
C LEU A 170 -9.66 -5.78 0.93
N ILE A 171 -9.16 -6.74 0.18
CA ILE A 171 -9.92 -7.83 -0.42
C ILE A 171 -9.45 -9.11 0.29
N PRO A 172 -10.33 -9.88 0.97
CA PRO A 172 -9.96 -11.10 1.69
C PRO A 172 -9.62 -12.27 0.75
N SER A 173 -8.56 -12.11 -0.02
CA SER A 173 -8.13 -13.08 -1.04
C SER A 173 -6.61 -13.21 -1.05
N ASN A 174 -6.14 -14.46 -1.16
CA ASN A 174 -4.74 -14.78 -1.41
C ASN A 174 -4.44 -15.02 -2.90
N ASP A 175 -5.42 -14.82 -3.77
CA ASP A 175 -5.33 -15.13 -5.19
C ASP A 175 -4.38 -14.17 -5.92
N LYS A 176 -3.26 -14.72 -6.40
CA LYS A 176 -2.24 -13.96 -7.14
C LYS A 176 -2.70 -13.56 -8.54
N THR A 177 -3.61 -14.33 -9.14
CA THR A 177 -4.23 -13.94 -10.41
C THR A 177 -5.07 -12.68 -10.23
N LEU A 178 -5.84 -12.58 -9.14
CA LEU A 178 -6.57 -11.35 -8.82
C LEU A 178 -5.61 -10.17 -8.62
N LEU A 179 -4.49 -10.35 -7.91
CA LEU A 179 -3.49 -9.30 -7.73
C LEU A 179 -2.96 -8.78 -9.08
N GLY A 180 -2.68 -9.69 -10.02
CA GLY A 180 -2.27 -9.36 -11.38
C GLY A 180 -3.32 -8.55 -12.13
N LEU A 181 -4.57 -9.03 -12.12
CA LEU A 181 -5.69 -8.33 -12.73
C LEU A 181 -5.85 -6.91 -12.18
N LEU A 182 -5.83 -6.73 -10.85
CA LEU A 182 -5.99 -5.42 -10.20
C LEU A 182 -4.84 -4.46 -10.51
N ASN A 183 -3.65 -4.99 -10.78
CA ASN A 183 -2.47 -4.22 -11.19
C ASN A 183 -2.29 -4.11 -12.72
N SER A 184 -3.29 -4.51 -13.51
CA SER A 184 -3.29 -4.36 -14.98
C SER A 184 -3.76 -2.98 -15.42
N ARG A 185 -3.33 -2.55 -16.62
CA ARG A 185 -3.80 -1.33 -17.29
C ARG A 185 -5.29 -1.38 -17.57
N VAL A 186 -5.83 -2.55 -17.93
CA VAL A 186 -7.26 -2.72 -18.23
C VAL A 186 -8.13 -2.43 -17.01
N LEU A 187 -7.84 -3.06 -15.86
CA LEU A 187 -8.66 -2.79 -14.68
C LEU A 187 -8.43 -1.38 -14.14
N TRP A 188 -7.23 -0.81 -14.29
CA TRP A 188 -7.01 0.59 -13.97
C TRP A 188 -7.86 1.54 -14.82
N PHE A 189 -7.88 1.32 -16.14
CA PHE A 189 -8.70 2.09 -17.08
C PHE A 189 -10.19 2.07 -16.73
N MET A 190 -10.69 0.91 -16.29
CA MET A 190 -12.04 0.78 -15.76
C MET A 190 -12.20 1.55 -14.45
N LEU A 191 -11.29 1.32 -13.51
CA LEU A 191 -11.40 1.82 -12.14
C LEU A 191 -11.31 3.35 -12.07
N SER A 192 -10.35 3.96 -12.77
CA SER A 192 -10.18 5.41 -12.81
C SER A 192 -11.41 6.11 -13.40
N SER A 193 -12.07 5.51 -14.40
CA SER A 193 -13.29 6.07 -14.98
C SER A 193 -14.53 6.00 -14.08
N MET A 194 -14.57 5.05 -13.15
CA MET A 194 -15.70 4.88 -12.22
C MET A 194 -15.48 5.61 -10.90
N SER A 195 -14.23 5.90 -10.56
CA SER A 195 -13.85 6.45 -9.26
C SER A 195 -13.76 7.99 -9.34
N PRO A 196 -14.24 8.73 -8.32
CA PRO A 196 -14.16 10.18 -8.30
C PRO A 196 -12.71 10.66 -8.41
N PRO A 197 -12.40 11.57 -9.34
CA PRO A 197 -11.08 12.18 -9.43
C PRO A 197 -10.88 13.18 -8.28
N VAL A 198 -9.62 13.34 -7.89
CA VAL A 198 -9.14 14.25 -6.85
C VAL A 198 -7.92 15.00 -7.37
N ARG A 199 -7.51 16.07 -6.68
CA ARG A 199 -6.38 16.92 -7.11
C ARG A 199 -5.11 16.08 -7.32
N GLY A 200 -4.40 16.34 -8.43
CA GLY A 200 -3.08 15.76 -8.71
C GLY A 200 -3.11 14.38 -9.36
N GLY A 201 -4.19 14.01 -10.06
CA GLY A 201 -4.31 12.72 -10.76
C GLY A 201 -4.79 11.56 -9.89
N PHE A 202 -5.06 11.82 -8.61
CA PHE A 202 -5.57 10.81 -7.68
C PHE A 202 -7.04 10.48 -7.92
N HIS A 203 -7.44 9.27 -7.56
CA HIS A 203 -8.82 8.78 -7.57
C HIS A 203 -9.19 8.17 -6.21
N GLU A 204 -10.43 8.35 -5.80
CA GLU A 204 -10.98 7.73 -4.57
C GLU A 204 -11.47 6.30 -4.82
N LEU A 205 -10.61 5.33 -4.55
CA LEU A 205 -10.93 3.91 -4.70
C LEU A 205 -11.72 3.40 -3.48
N ARG A 206 -13.03 3.61 -3.48
CA ARG A 206 -13.95 3.09 -2.46
C ARG A 206 -14.50 1.72 -2.86
N VAL A 207 -15.06 0.99 -1.88
CA VAL A 207 -15.65 -0.36 -2.04
C VAL A 207 -16.58 -0.43 -3.24
N GLN A 208 -17.50 0.53 -3.39
CA GLN A 208 -18.54 0.52 -4.43
C GLN A 208 -18.03 0.63 -5.88
N TYR A 209 -16.76 1.00 -6.07
CA TYR A 209 -16.13 1.07 -7.39
C TYR A 209 -15.30 -0.17 -7.67
N VAL A 210 -14.46 -0.57 -6.70
CA VAL A 210 -13.60 -1.76 -6.82
C VAL A 210 -14.44 -3.04 -6.94
N GLU A 211 -15.54 -3.13 -6.19
CA GLU A 211 -16.42 -4.31 -6.22
C GLU A 211 -17.10 -4.53 -7.58
N LYS A 212 -17.15 -3.50 -8.45
CA LYS A 212 -17.76 -3.54 -9.79
C LYS A 212 -16.77 -3.87 -10.91
N LEU A 213 -15.49 -4.06 -10.59
CA LEU A 213 -14.50 -4.39 -11.60
C LEU A 213 -14.86 -5.71 -12.31
N PRO A 214 -14.80 -5.76 -13.64
CA PRO A 214 -15.09 -6.97 -14.39
C PRO A 214 -13.95 -7.98 -14.21
N ILE A 215 -14.30 -9.20 -13.82
CA ILE A 215 -13.39 -10.33 -13.68
C ILE A 215 -13.55 -11.23 -14.90
N PRO A 216 -12.50 -11.42 -15.73
CA PRO A 216 -12.57 -12.32 -16.88
C PRO A 216 -12.62 -13.77 -16.41
N ALA A 217 -13.27 -14.63 -17.22
CA ALA A 217 -13.08 -16.07 -17.09
C ALA A 217 -11.64 -16.41 -17.50
N LEU A 218 -10.99 -17.29 -16.74
CA LEU A 218 -9.59 -17.68 -16.94
C LEU A 218 -9.54 -19.19 -17.16
N GLY A 219 -8.73 -19.63 -18.12
CA GLY A 219 -8.32 -21.02 -18.20
C GLY A 219 -7.17 -21.30 -17.22
N ASP A 220 -7.00 -22.56 -16.83
CA ASP A 220 -6.01 -22.97 -15.81
C ASP A 220 -4.58 -22.51 -16.13
N SER A 221 -4.16 -22.60 -17.39
CA SER A 221 -2.83 -22.16 -17.83
C SER A 221 -2.65 -20.64 -17.68
N THR A 222 -3.60 -19.85 -18.16
CA THR A 222 -3.57 -18.38 -18.04
C THR A 222 -3.59 -17.94 -16.59
N GLN A 223 -4.38 -18.61 -15.74
CA GLN A 223 -4.42 -18.36 -14.31
C GLN A 223 -3.04 -18.58 -13.68
N ALA A 224 -2.37 -19.70 -14.00
CA ALA A 224 -1.04 -20.03 -13.50
C ALA A 224 0.02 -19.00 -13.94
N TYR A 225 0.03 -18.59 -15.22
CA TYR A 225 0.97 -17.57 -15.71
C TYR A 225 0.76 -16.21 -15.03
N LEU A 226 -0.50 -15.74 -14.93
CA LEU A 226 -0.78 -14.48 -14.23
C LEU A 226 -0.39 -14.52 -12.76
N ALA A 227 -0.67 -15.64 -12.08
CA ALA A 227 -0.30 -15.83 -10.68
C ALA A 227 1.22 -15.78 -10.51
N ALA A 228 1.97 -16.48 -11.36
CA ALA A 228 3.44 -16.52 -11.33
C ALA A 228 4.04 -15.13 -11.56
N SER A 229 3.62 -14.41 -12.61
CA SER A 229 4.11 -13.05 -12.89
C SER A 229 3.77 -12.07 -11.75
N SER A 230 2.59 -12.21 -11.14
CA SER A 230 2.17 -11.36 -10.02
C SER A 230 2.98 -11.63 -8.76
N GLU A 231 3.26 -12.90 -8.47
CA GLU A 231 4.11 -13.30 -7.36
C GLU A 231 5.56 -12.84 -7.56
N GLN A 232 6.10 -13.00 -8.77
CA GLN A 232 7.43 -12.53 -9.12
C GLN A 232 7.55 -11.00 -8.96
N ALA A 233 6.59 -10.23 -9.47
CA ALA A 233 6.55 -8.78 -9.29
C ALA A 233 6.50 -8.38 -7.80
N SER A 234 5.67 -9.06 -7.00
CA SER A 234 5.61 -8.86 -5.54
C SER A 234 6.89 -9.23 -4.81
N ASN A 235 7.57 -10.30 -5.21
CA ASN A 235 8.84 -10.72 -4.62
C ASN A 235 9.94 -9.71 -4.95
N ALA A 236 10.11 -9.37 -6.22
CA ALA A 236 11.09 -8.40 -6.67
C ALA A 236 10.86 -7.02 -6.05
N ALA A 237 9.60 -6.59 -5.88
CA ALA A 237 9.26 -5.33 -5.22
C ALA A 237 9.69 -5.32 -3.74
N ARG A 238 9.47 -6.42 -3.01
CA ARG A 238 9.90 -6.56 -1.60
C ARG A 238 11.41 -6.62 -1.46
N GLU A 239 12.09 -7.37 -2.32
CA GLU A 239 13.54 -7.46 -2.34
C GLU A 239 14.19 -6.10 -2.67
N ARG A 240 13.63 -5.38 -3.65
CA ARG A 240 14.09 -4.03 -4.00
C ARG A 240 13.99 -3.09 -2.82
N LEU A 241 12.88 -3.14 -2.08
CA LEU A 241 12.71 -2.36 -0.86
C LEU A 241 13.75 -2.73 0.22
N ALA A 242 14.11 -4.01 0.33
CA ALA A 242 15.13 -4.45 1.29
C ALA A 242 16.49 -3.80 0.99
N PHE A 243 16.95 -3.79 -0.27
CA PHE A 243 18.17 -3.09 -0.67
C PHE A 243 18.09 -1.58 -0.43
N GLN A 244 16.97 -0.96 -0.82
CA GLN A 244 16.72 0.46 -0.60
C GLN A 244 16.84 0.84 0.88
N THR A 245 16.19 0.08 1.76
CA THR A 245 16.13 0.36 3.20
C THR A 245 17.39 -0.04 3.96
N ALA A 246 18.11 -1.09 3.52
CA ALA A 246 19.34 -1.54 4.17
C ALA A 246 20.39 -0.43 4.22
N LEU A 247 20.64 0.23 3.09
CA LEU A 247 21.58 1.34 3.03
C LEU A 247 21.03 2.59 3.73
N THR A 248 19.75 2.94 3.50
CA THR A 248 19.11 4.11 4.15
C THR A 248 19.23 4.08 5.66
N ARG A 249 19.16 2.90 6.30
CA ARG A 249 19.33 2.72 7.75
C ARG A 249 20.76 3.02 8.25
N ARG A 250 21.77 2.92 7.39
CA ARG A 250 23.17 3.19 7.73
C ARG A 250 23.62 4.61 7.41
N ILE A 251 22.90 5.35 6.57
CA ILE A 251 23.24 6.75 6.29
C ILE A 251 23.36 7.58 7.58
N PRO A 252 22.47 7.44 8.60
CA PRO A 252 22.64 8.06 9.91
C PRO A 252 23.99 7.85 10.59
N ASP A 253 24.69 6.74 10.35
CA ASP A 253 25.98 6.43 10.97
C ASP A 253 27.10 7.39 10.48
N LEU A 254 26.88 8.08 9.36
CA LEU A 254 27.75 9.14 8.85
C LEU A 254 27.51 10.51 9.52
N CYS A 255 26.49 10.61 10.39
CA CYS A 255 26.15 11.85 11.07
C CYS A 255 27.03 12.06 12.31
N PRO A 256 27.70 13.23 12.46
CA PRO A 256 28.43 13.58 13.67
C PRO A 256 27.55 13.55 14.94
N PRO A 257 28.11 13.20 16.11
CA PRO A 257 27.35 13.04 17.35
C PRO A 257 26.70 14.34 17.87
N ASP A 258 27.18 15.50 17.43
CA ASP A 258 26.63 16.83 17.76
C ASP A 258 25.41 17.21 16.91
N ARG A 259 24.92 16.31 16.05
CA ARG A 259 23.87 16.59 15.07
C ARG A 259 22.75 15.56 15.05
N ALA A 260 21.56 16.01 14.67
CA ALA A 260 20.44 15.13 14.42
C ALA A 260 20.61 14.42 13.07
N PRO A 261 20.50 13.07 13.00
CA PRO A 261 20.68 12.29 11.78
C PRO A 261 19.44 12.33 10.86
N LYS A 262 18.97 13.54 10.54
CA LYS A 262 17.81 13.73 9.65
C LYS A 262 18.23 13.60 8.20
N LEU A 263 17.60 12.67 7.48
CA LEU A 263 17.83 12.46 6.06
C LEU A 263 16.95 13.39 5.20
N THR A 264 17.51 13.90 4.11
CA THR A 264 16.74 14.53 3.04
C THR A 264 16.06 13.45 2.19
N THR A 265 15.03 13.82 1.41
CA THR A 265 14.40 12.91 0.44
C THR A 265 15.44 12.29 -0.50
N ARG A 266 16.43 13.07 -0.95
CA ARG A 266 17.52 12.56 -1.80
C ARG A 266 18.36 11.46 -1.15
N LEU A 267 18.58 11.53 0.17
CA LEU A 267 19.28 10.47 0.91
C LEU A 267 18.36 9.30 1.25
N GLN A 268 17.07 9.55 1.49
CA GLN A 268 16.07 8.49 1.64
C GLN A 268 15.90 7.69 0.35
N GLU A 269 16.07 8.35 -0.80
CA GLU A 269 15.98 7.80 -2.16
C GLU A 269 17.37 7.77 -2.83
N TRP A 270 18.41 7.39 -2.09
CA TRP A 270 19.81 7.46 -2.53
C TRP A 270 20.09 6.77 -3.88
N TRP A 271 19.30 5.76 -4.25
CA TRP A 271 19.41 5.05 -5.53
C TRP A 271 19.05 5.92 -6.75
N THR A 272 18.41 7.06 -6.53
CA THR A 272 18.09 8.05 -7.59
C THR A 272 19.25 9.01 -7.87
N LEU A 273 20.27 9.04 -7.01
CA LEU A 273 21.46 9.89 -7.22
C LEU A 273 22.31 9.32 -8.34
N PRO A 274 22.90 10.15 -9.23
CA PRO A 274 23.57 9.66 -10.43
C PRO A 274 24.82 8.82 -10.15
N ASP A 275 25.56 9.10 -9.08
CA ASP A 275 26.81 8.42 -8.72
C ASP A 275 27.18 8.58 -7.23
N PHE A 276 28.30 7.99 -6.82
CA PHE A 276 28.83 8.10 -5.46
C PHE A 276 29.28 9.52 -5.10
N ALA A 277 29.75 10.31 -6.06
CA ALA A 277 30.16 11.69 -5.82
C ALA A 277 28.95 12.57 -5.45
N ALA A 278 27.81 12.39 -6.11
CA ALA A 278 26.55 13.04 -5.79
C ALA A 278 26.00 12.60 -4.42
N PHE A 279 26.11 11.31 -4.09
CA PHE A 279 25.78 10.80 -2.75
C PHE A 279 26.63 11.49 -1.67
N ARG A 280 27.95 11.50 -1.84
CA ARG A 280 28.87 12.18 -0.92
C ARG A 280 28.59 13.67 -0.80
N ALA A 281 28.29 14.33 -1.90
CA ALA A 281 27.95 15.76 -1.90
C ALA A 281 26.67 16.03 -1.07
N GLU A 282 25.64 15.18 -1.18
CA GLU A 282 24.42 15.32 -0.38
C GLU A 282 24.68 14.98 1.10
N VAL A 283 25.47 13.93 1.41
CA VAL A 283 25.91 13.62 2.78
C VAL A 283 26.64 14.83 3.40
N LYS A 284 27.64 15.37 2.70
CA LYS A 284 28.41 16.55 3.14
C LYS A 284 27.53 17.78 3.34
N LYS A 285 26.55 17.99 2.46
CA LYS A 285 25.60 19.09 2.58
C LYS A 285 24.73 18.95 3.84
N VAL A 286 24.26 17.74 4.14
CA VAL A 286 23.31 17.47 5.24
C VAL A 286 24.03 17.38 6.59
N PHE A 287 25.05 16.54 6.70
CA PHE A 287 25.76 16.30 7.96
C PHE A 287 26.91 17.26 8.21
N LYS A 288 27.28 18.10 7.24
CA LYS A 288 28.44 19.02 7.30
C LYS A 288 29.78 18.33 7.55
N THR A 289 29.82 17.01 7.36
CA THR A 289 31.03 16.18 7.34
C THR A 289 31.03 15.36 6.06
N ASP A 290 32.21 15.06 5.54
CA ASP A 290 32.36 14.16 4.38
C ASP A 290 32.60 12.73 4.87
N ILE A 291 32.40 11.75 3.99
CA ILE A 291 32.76 10.36 4.27
C ILE A 291 34.29 10.27 4.39
N PRO A 292 34.83 9.70 5.48
CA PRO A 292 36.27 9.54 5.68
C PRO A 292 36.91 8.81 4.50
N LEU A 293 38.08 9.28 4.05
CA LEU A 293 38.74 8.74 2.85
C LEU A 293 38.95 7.22 2.92
N ALA A 294 39.31 6.70 4.10
CA ALA A 294 39.52 5.28 4.36
C ALA A 294 38.26 4.41 4.19
N GLU A 295 37.06 5.00 4.31
CA GLU A 295 35.78 4.30 4.20
C GLU A 295 35.14 4.44 2.81
N ARG A 296 35.63 5.38 1.97
CA ARG A 296 34.98 5.73 0.70
C ARG A 296 34.84 4.54 -0.24
N THR A 297 35.88 3.72 -0.36
CA THR A 297 35.85 2.53 -1.22
C THR A 297 34.75 1.56 -0.80
N ALA A 298 34.64 1.26 0.49
CA ALA A 298 33.61 0.34 1.01
C ALA A 298 32.19 0.88 0.78
N TRP A 299 31.97 2.18 1.00
CA TRP A 299 30.68 2.82 0.72
C TRP A 299 30.35 2.84 -0.77
N GLU A 300 31.32 3.15 -1.62
CA GLU A 300 31.16 3.18 -3.08
C GLU A 300 30.82 1.80 -3.63
N GLU A 301 31.55 0.77 -3.21
CA GLU A 301 31.28 -0.62 -3.58
C GLU A 301 29.87 -1.06 -3.16
N TRP A 302 29.47 -0.75 -1.92
CA TRP A 302 28.13 -1.06 -1.44
C TRP A 302 27.05 -0.34 -2.28
N ILE A 303 27.16 0.98 -2.45
CA ILE A 303 26.20 1.78 -3.22
C ILE A 303 26.07 1.25 -4.65
N ASN A 304 27.19 0.94 -5.30
CA ASN A 304 27.19 0.46 -6.68
C ASN A 304 26.55 -0.92 -6.79
N ARG A 305 26.88 -1.84 -5.89
CA ARG A 305 26.27 -3.18 -5.84
C ARG A 305 24.77 -3.10 -5.64
N ASP A 306 24.31 -2.42 -4.59
CA ASP A 306 22.88 -2.37 -4.26
C ASP A 306 22.09 -1.59 -5.32
N ARG A 307 22.69 -0.58 -5.96
CA ARG A 307 22.06 0.12 -7.09
C ARG A 307 21.88 -0.80 -8.30
N ALA A 308 22.87 -1.62 -8.61
CA ALA A 308 22.76 -2.59 -9.70
C ALA A 308 21.61 -3.59 -9.43
N GLU A 309 21.48 -4.08 -8.20
CA GLU A 309 20.36 -4.95 -7.81
C GLU A 309 19.01 -4.23 -7.86
N ILE A 310 18.92 -2.99 -7.38
CA ILE A 310 17.69 -2.18 -7.48
C ILE A 310 17.28 -1.98 -8.94
N ALA A 311 18.24 -1.73 -9.84
CA ALA A 311 17.98 -1.59 -11.27
C ALA A 311 17.51 -2.91 -11.90
N ARG A 312 18.19 -4.04 -11.58
CA ARG A 312 17.81 -5.39 -12.04
C ARG A 312 16.38 -5.74 -11.61
N LEU A 313 16.07 -5.56 -10.33
CA LEU A 313 14.74 -5.83 -9.77
C LEU A 313 13.67 -4.90 -10.35
N THR A 314 14.02 -3.65 -10.66
CA THR A 314 13.11 -2.72 -11.34
C THR A 314 12.81 -3.18 -12.77
N ALA A 315 13.80 -3.67 -13.51
CA ALA A 315 13.59 -4.25 -14.84
C ALA A 315 12.72 -5.51 -14.78
N GLU A 316 12.95 -6.37 -13.78
CA GLU A 316 12.16 -7.59 -13.54
C GLU A 316 10.68 -7.27 -13.25
N ILE A 317 10.41 -6.28 -12.39
CA ILE A 317 9.04 -5.82 -12.12
C ILE A 317 8.39 -5.30 -13.41
N THR A 318 9.09 -4.45 -14.17
CA THR A 318 8.57 -3.91 -15.43
C THR A 318 8.26 -5.01 -16.44
N GLN A 319 9.09 -6.04 -16.54
CA GLN A 319 8.84 -7.20 -17.40
C GLN A 319 7.59 -7.98 -16.97
N CYS A 320 7.46 -8.25 -15.67
CA CYS A 320 6.26 -8.92 -15.13
C CYS A 320 4.99 -8.10 -15.41
N GLU A 321 5.05 -6.79 -15.23
CA GLU A 321 3.93 -5.89 -15.50
C GLU A 321 3.54 -5.88 -16.97
N ALA A 322 4.51 -5.85 -17.89
CA ALA A 322 4.26 -5.92 -19.32
C ALA A 322 3.61 -7.26 -19.72
N GLU A 323 4.07 -8.37 -19.14
CA GLU A 323 3.51 -9.70 -19.39
C GLU A 323 2.08 -9.83 -18.84
N ILE A 324 1.82 -9.30 -17.64
CA ILE A 324 0.47 -9.22 -17.07
C ILE A 324 -0.43 -8.40 -17.98
N ASP A 325 0.00 -7.21 -18.40
CA ASP A 325 -0.79 -6.36 -19.28
C ASP A 325 -1.09 -7.06 -20.62
N ARG A 326 -0.10 -7.74 -21.22
CA ARG A 326 -0.29 -8.56 -22.44
C ARG A 326 -1.37 -9.63 -22.27
N ILE A 327 -1.26 -10.44 -21.21
CA ILE A 327 -2.24 -11.51 -20.94
C ILE A 327 -3.63 -10.91 -20.68
N VAL A 328 -3.71 -9.80 -19.94
CA VAL A 328 -5.00 -9.17 -19.63
C VAL A 328 -5.64 -8.59 -20.89
N TYR A 329 -4.87 -8.01 -21.81
CA TYR A 329 -5.40 -7.56 -23.11
C TYR A 329 -6.03 -8.72 -23.89
N GLU A 330 -5.37 -9.88 -23.92
CA GLU A 330 -5.92 -11.10 -24.55
C GLU A 330 -7.21 -11.57 -23.86
N LEU A 331 -7.27 -11.55 -22.52
CA LEU A 331 -8.46 -11.96 -21.75
C LEU A 331 -9.71 -11.09 -21.98
N PHE A 332 -9.51 -9.86 -22.45
CA PHE A 332 -10.57 -8.93 -22.82
C PHE A 332 -10.72 -8.78 -24.34
N ASP A 333 -10.05 -9.61 -25.13
CA ASP A 333 -10.08 -9.62 -26.59
C ASP A 333 -9.75 -8.26 -27.21
N LEU A 334 -8.81 -7.51 -26.63
CA LEU A 334 -8.50 -6.15 -27.08
C LEU A 334 -7.67 -6.14 -28.36
N THR A 335 -8.05 -5.30 -29.32
CA THR A 335 -7.28 -5.07 -30.55
C THR A 335 -6.11 -4.13 -30.31
N PRO A 336 -5.10 -4.08 -31.20
CA PRO A 336 -3.99 -3.12 -31.09
C PRO A 336 -4.45 -1.65 -30.97
N ASP A 337 -5.49 -1.27 -31.72
CA ASP A 337 -6.03 0.10 -31.67
C ASP A 337 -6.73 0.38 -30.33
N GLU A 338 -7.46 -0.60 -29.80
CA GLU A 338 -8.09 -0.50 -28.48
C GLU A 338 -7.05 -0.43 -27.35
N ILE A 339 -5.96 -1.19 -27.46
CA ILE A 339 -4.83 -1.14 -26.53
C ILE A 339 -4.18 0.25 -26.57
N ALA A 340 -3.87 0.78 -27.76
CA ALA A 340 -3.29 2.11 -27.89
C ALA A 340 -4.22 3.20 -27.33
N LEU A 341 -5.52 3.10 -27.62
CA LEU A 341 -6.53 4.01 -27.08
C LEU A 341 -6.59 3.94 -25.55
N LEU A 342 -6.59 2.73 -24.98
CA LEU A 342 -6.58 2.52 -23.54
C LEU A 342 -5.34 3.11 -22.88
N GLU A 343 -4.16 2.82 -23.44
CA GLU A 343 -2.87 3.26 -22.89
C GLU A 343 -2.74 4.78 -22.90
N SER A 344 -3.22 5.45 -23.96
CA SER A 344 -3.27 6.91 -24.00
C SER A 344 -4.17 7.52 -22.92
N ALA A 345 -5.24 6.82 -22.55
CA ALA A 345 -6.20 7.28 -21.55
C ALA A 345 -5.76 7.02 -20.10
N VAL A 346 -4.74 6.18 -19.87
CA VAL A 346 -4.20 5.88 -18.53
C VAL A 346 -2.81 6.47 -18.29
N GLN A 347 -2.13 6.96 -19.32
CA GLN A 347 -0.87 7.70 -19.21
C GLN A 347 -1.07 9.21 -19.03
N ALA A 348 -2.23 9.74 -19.43
CA ALA A 348 -2.67 11.12 -19.14
C ALA A 348 -3.21 11.23 -17.72
#